data_AF-S4NUK9-F1
#
_entry.id   AF-S4NUK9-F1
#
_cell.length_a   1.000
_cell.length_b   1.000
_cell.length_c   1.000
_cell.angle_alpha   90.00
_cell.angle_beta   90.00
_cell.angle_gamma   90.00
#
_symmetry.space_group_name_H-M   'P 1'
#
loop_
_entity.id
_entity.type
_entity.pdbx_description
1 polymer ?
#
loop_
_entity_poly.entity_id
_entity_poly.type
_entity_poly.pdbx_seq_one_letter_code
_entity_poly.pdbx_strand_id
1 'polypeptide(L)' 'ALLLLLESTADPIIPYNLQSVCLRASVNYLQCKQIVMELPEFRKNVFLYLCEFLQEALQHSAENGLDAKTLSTLFGAIFL' A
#
# COMPACT_ATOMS: atom_id res chain seq x y z
N ALA A 1 0.55 15.60 -6.14
CA ALA A 1 -0.66 15.87 -5.35
C ALA A 1 -1.09 14.65 -4.54
N LEU A 2 -1.32 13.47 -5.15
CA LEU A 2 -1.74 12.26 -4.43
C LEU A 2 -0.75 11.82 -3.34
N LEU A 3 0.55 11.69 -3.66
CA LEU A 3 1.55 11.29 -2.66
C LEU A 3 1.63 12.27 -1.49
N LEU A 4 1.66 13.57 -1.78
CA LEU A 4 1.62 14.64 -0.77
C LEU A 4 0.37 14.55 0.12
N LEU A 5 -0.79 14.22 -0.45
CA LEU A 5 -2.02 14.01 0.32
C LEU A 5 -1.86 12.84 1.29
N LEU A 6 -1.34 11.70 0.81
CA LEU A 6 -1.13 10.51 1.61
C LEU A 6 -0.04 10.70 2.68
N GLU A 7 1.00 11.49 2.40
CA GLU A 7 2.04 11.85 3.38
C GLU A 7 1.55 12.85 4.44
N SER A 8 0.53 13.66 4.12
CA SER A 8 -0.03 14.65 5.04
C SER A 8 -1.03 14.08 6.05
N THR A 9 -1.36 12.78 5.97
CA THR A 9 -2.26 12.15 6.93
C THR A 9 -1.57 11.96 8.29
N ALA A 10 -2.31 12.18 9.38
CA ALA A 10 -1.76 12.07 10.73
C ALA A 10 -1.27 10.65 11.09
N ASP A 11 -1.87 9.63 10.48
CA ASP A 11 -1.42 8.24 10.54
C ASP A 11 -1.11 7.73 9.12
N PRO A 12 -0.13 6.84 8.95
CA PRO A 12 0.05 6.07 7.73
C PRO A 12 -1.19 5.21 7.43
N ILE A 13 -1.29 4.74 6.18
CA ILE A 13 -2.43 3.91 5.75
C ILE A 13 -2.55 2.66 6.63
N ILE A 14 -1.42 1.98 6.90
CA ILE A 14 -1.34 0.93 7.91
C ILE A 14 -0.88 1.57 9.24
N PRO A 15 -1.73 1.53 10.29
CA PRO A 15 -1.39 2.07 11.60
C PRO A 15 -0.04 1.57 12.15
N TYR A 16 0.69 2.43 12.85
CA TYR A 16 2.02 2.12 13.42
C TYR A 16 2.06 0.85 14.26
N ASN A 17 1.00 0.57 15.04
CA ASN A 17 0.91 -0.62 15.87
C ASN A 17 0.86 -1.94 15.07
N LEU A 18 0.55 -1.89 13.77
CA LEU A 18 0.50 -3.06 12.89
C LEU A 18 1.76 -3.24 12.03
N GLN A 19 2.64 -2.23 11.94
CA GLN A 19 3.81 -2.28 11.04
C GLN A 19 4.76 -3.44 11.34
N SER A 20 5.06 -3.70 12.62
CA SER A 20 5.89 -4.83 13.03
C SER A 20 5.27 -6.19 12.65
N VAL A 21 3.93 -6.26 12.62
CA VAL A 21 3.20 -7.45 12.19
C VAL A 21 3.28 -7.60 10.67
N CYS A 22 3.12 -6.51 9.92
CA CYS A 22 3.27 -6.49 8.46
C CYS A 22 4.67 -6.94 8.02
N LEU A 23 5.73 -6.47 8.69
CA LEU A 23 7.11 -6.89 8.36
C LEU A 23 7.31 -8.39 8.55
N ARG A 24 6.77 -8.98 9.63
CA ARG A 24 6.83 -10.43 9.88
C ARG A 24 5.99 -11.24 8.90
N ALA A 25 4.84 -10.70 8.49
CA ALA A 25 3.94 -11.33 7.54
C ALA A 25 4.35 -11.15 6.06
N SER A 26 5.30 -10.26 5.76
CA SER A 26 5.65 -9.80 4.40
C SER A 26 5.95 -10.92 3.40
N VAL A 27 6.50 -12.05 3.87
CA VAL A 27 6.82 -13.23 3.05
C VAL A 27 5.65 -14.19 2.86
N ASN A 28 4.51 -13.93 3.51
CA ASN A 28 3.32 -14.77 3.47
C ASN A 28 2.08 -13.97 3.06
N TYR A 29 1.64 -14.20 1.83
CA TYR A 29 0.49 -13.53 1.26
C TYR A 29 -0.80 -13.70 2.08
N LEU A 30 -1.08 -14.89 2.61
CA LEU A 30 -2.30 -15.15 3.38
C LEU A 30 -2.31 -14.32 4.67
N GLN A 31 -1.16 -14.21 5.35
CA GLN A 31 -1.03 -13.39 6.54
C GLN A 31 -1.15 -11.89 6.22
N CYS A 32 -0.51 -11.42 5.15
CA CYS A 32 -0.69 -10.04 4.67
C CYS A 32 -2.17 -9.72 4.38
N LYS A 33 -2.88 -10.64 3.72
CA LYS A 33 -4.30 -10.48 3.41
C LYS A 33 -5.15 -10.40 4.67
N GLN A 34 -4.89 -11.25 5.67
CA GLN A 34 -5.61 -11.21 6.96
C GLN A 34 -5.46 -9.84 7.64
N ILE A 35 -4.24 -9.32 7.71
CA ILE A 35 -3.98 -8.00 8.31
C ILE A 35 -4.79 -6.90 7.62
N VAL A 36 -4.84 -6.90 6.27
CA VAL A 36 -5.63 -5.92 5.51
C VAL A 36 -7.13 -6.07 5.77
N MET A 37 -7.63 -7.30 5.94
CA MET A 37 -9.04 -7.55 6.24
C MET A 37 -9.45 -7.10 7.66
N GLU A 38 -8.50 -7.07 8.60
CA GLU A 38 -8.71 -6.60 9.98
C GLU A 38 -8.66 -5.06 10.12
N LEU A 39 -8.23 -4.34 9.08
CA LEU A 39 -8.24 -2.87 9.10
C LEU A 39 -9.68 -2.31 9.20
N PRO A 40 -9.86 -1.16 9.87
CA PRO A 40 -11.11 -0.41 9.81
C PRO A 40 -11.53 -0.15 8.36
N GLU A 41 -12.83 -0.22 8.09
CA GLU A 41 -13.39 -0.21 6.74
C GLU A 41 -12.85 0.93 5.86
N PHE A 42 -12.81 2.15 6.40
CA PHE A 42 -12.26 3.30 5.68
C PHE A 42 -10.80 3.09 5.23
N ARG A 43 -9.93 2.61 6.13
CA ARG A 43 -8.50 2.38 5.83
C ARG A 43 -8.32 1.22 4.87
N LYS A 44 -9.09 0.14 5.05
CA LYS A 44 -9.11 -1.01 4.13
C LYS A 44 -9.49 -0.58 2.71
N ASN A 45 -10.54 0.24 2.57
CA ASN A 45 -11.00 0.71 1.27
C ASN A 45 -9.94 1.59 0.58
N VAL A 46 -9.29 2.50 1.32
CA VAL A 46 -8.20 3.32 0.79
C VAL A 46 -7.01 2.45 0.36
N PHE A 47 -6.60 1.47 1.19
CA PHE A 47 -5.52 0.56 0.86
C PHE A 47 -5.81 -0.23 -0.43
N LEU A 48 -6.99 -0.84 -0.53
CA LEU A 48 -7.40 -1.62 -1.70
C LEU A 48 -7.50 -0.75 -2.95
N TYR A 49 -8.07 0.45 -2.85
CA TYR A 49 -8.15 1.39 -3.97
C TYR A 49 -6.77 1.78 -4.50
N LEU A 50 -5.81 2.03 -3.60
CA LEU A 50 -4.43 2.32 -3.98
C LEU A 50 -3.76 1.09 -4.62
N CYS A 51 -4.01 -0.12 -4.12
CA CYS A 51 -3.51 -1.35 -4.77
C CYS A 51 -4.08 -1.52 -6.19
N GLU A 52 -5.38 -1.30 -6.41
CA GLU A 52 -6.00 -1.36 -7.73
C GLU A 52 -5.42 -0.30 -8.67
N PHE A 53 -5.23 0.93 -8.18
CA PHE A 53 -4.58 2.00 -8.93
C PHE A 53 -3.15 1.62 -9.36
N LEU A 54 -2.35 1.05 -8.45
CA LEU A 54 -0.98 0.60 -8.75
C LEU A 54 -0.98 -0.55 -9.75
N GLN A 55 -1.94 -1.47 -9.65
CA GLN A 55 -2.09 -2.57 -10.59
C GLN A 55 -2.42 -2.07 -12.00
N GLU A 56 -3.29 -1.06 -12.13
CA GLU A 56 -3.58 -0.42 -13.42
C GLU A 56 -2.33 0.29 -13.95
N ALA A 57 -1.61 1.05 -13.12
CA ALA A 57 -0.38 1.71 -13.54
C ALA A 57 0.69 0.72 -14.07
N LEU A 58 0.79 -0.47 -13.46
CA LEU A 58 1.69 -1.54 -13.93
C LEU A 58 1.30 -2.11 -15.29
N GLN A 59 0.01 -2.17 -15.61
CA GLN A 59 -0.45 -2.65 -16.92
C GLN A 59 0.04 -1.76 -18.07
N HIS A 60 0.25 -0.46 -17.79
CA HIS A 60 0.76 0.52 -18.74
C HIS A 60 2.26 0.83 -18.55
N SER A 61 3.00 -0.07 -17.88
CA SER A 61 4.42 0.13 -17.53
C SER A 61 5.34 0.44 -18.71
N ALA A 62 5.04 -0.08 -19.90
CA ALA A 62 5.80 0.20 -21.12
C ALA A 62 5.66 1.66 -21.60
N GLU A 63 4.53 2.31 -21.28
CA GLU A 63 4.21 3.67 -21.72
C GLU A 63 4.56 4.71 -20.65
N ASN A 64 4.33 4.38 -19.38
CA ASN A 64 4.54 5.29 -18.26
C ASN A 64 5.91 5.11 -17.55
N GLY A 65 6.65 4.04 -17.87
CA GLY A 65 7.96 3.75 -17.27
C GLY A 65 7.92 3.32 -15.80
N LEU A 66 6.74 3.02 -15.25
CA LEU A 66 6.55 2.64 -13.86
C LEU A 66 6.60 1.12 -13.71
N ASP A 67 7.76 0.60 -13.27
CA ASP A 67 7.91 -0.81 -12.94
C ASP A 67 7.50 -1.13 -11.49
N ALA A 68 7.35 -2.42 -11.19
CA ALA A 68 6.95 -2.90 -9.87
C ALA A 68 7.94 -2.48 -8.76
N LYS A 69 9.23 -2.37 -9.09
CA LYS A 69 10.26 -1.97 -8.13
C LYS A 69 10.13 -0.49 -7.76
N THR A 70 9.91 0.37 -8.74
CA THR A 70 9.72 1.81 -8.58
C THR A 70 8.46 2.07 -7.77
N LEU A 71 7.33 1.43 -8.14
CA LEU A 71 6.07 1.59 -7.42
C LEU A 71 6.13 1.08 -5.98
N SER A 72 6.71 -0.11 -5.75
CA SER A 72 6.86 -0.65 -4.38
C SER A 72 7.77 0.20 -3.51
N THR A 73 8.83 0.81 -4.07
CA THR A 73 9.72 1.70 -3.33
C THR A 73 9.01 3.01 -2.94
N LEU A 74 8.25 3.60 -3.87
CA LEU A 74 7.53 4.87 -3.64
C LEU A 74 6.35 4.70 -2.68
N PHE A 75 5.51 3.69 -2.92
CA PHE A 75 4.29 3.49 -2.13
C PHE A 75 4.53 2.67 -0.86
N GLY A 76 5.63 1.94 -0.77
CA GLY A 76 6.00 1.19 0.44
C GLY A 76 6.08 2.08 1.67
N ALA A 77 6.77 3.23 1.56
CA ALA A 77 6.89 4.21 2.64
C ALA A 77 5.60 5.00 2.94
N ILE A 78 4.61 4.94 2.04
CA ILE A 78 3.30 5.57 2.23
C ILE A 78 2.35 4.61 2.92
N PHE A 79 2.47 3.30 2.63
CA PHE A 79 1.67 2.28 3.28
C PHE A 79 2.15 1.96 4.70
N LEU A 80 3.47 1.90 4.92
CA LEU A 80 4.16 1.56 6.18
C LEU A 80 5.07 2.73 6.57
#